data_AF-A0A2E0Z8T4-F1
#
_entry.id   AF-A0A2E0Z8T4-F1
#
_cell.length_a   1.000
_cell.length_b   1.000
_cell.length_c   1.000
_cell.angle_alpha   90.00
_cell.angle_beta   90.00
_cell.angle_gamma   90.00
#
_symmetry.space_group_name_H-M   'P 1'
#
loop_
_entity.id
_entity.type
_entity.pdbx_description
1 polymer ?
#
loop_
_entity_poly.entity_id
_entity_poly.type
_entity_poly.pdbx_seq_one_letter_code
_entity_poly.pdbx_strand_id
1 'polypeptide(L)'
;MLSSDGFLAPASYLGADIALVGELVFYVLICIAVVAQRRGLYHWHDRIQTPVVVLNLFFIFVIMVLSLRYENVPSEFVERPFEPFYLVVVIHAVLGIVAEGLAIYCLLAGHKILPRKIGRLRYWMWATFIVWTAAVVMGVYTYYIWYIVTPERPHLF
;
A
#
# COMPACT_ATOMS: atom_id res chain seq x y z
N MET A 1 8.31 19.49 -6.13
CA MET A 1 7.84 19.50 -4.73
C MET A 1 7.96 18.14 -4.07
N LEU A 2 7.45 17.04 -4.66
CA LEU A 2 7.63 15.71 -4.04
C LEU A 2 9.10 15.25 -3.95
N SER A 3 9.98 15.72 -4.83
CA SER A 3 11.41 15.37 -4.84
C SER A 3 12.30 16.21 -3.90
N SER A 4 11.74 17.08 -3.06
CA SER A 4 12.54 17.76 -2.03
C SER A 4 12.97 16.78 -0.95
N ASP A 5 13.94 17.16 -0.13
CA ASP A 5 14.40 16.36 1.00
C ASP A 5 13.24 15.89 1.90
N GLY A 6 13.35 14.65 2.35
CA GLY A 6 12.44 14.05 3.31
C GLY A 6 12.69 14.53 4.74
N PHE A 7 11.76 14.19 5.62
CA PHE A 7 11.79 14.47 7.06
C PHE A 7 11.95 13.23 7.94
N LEU A 8 11.80 12.01 7.40
CA LEU A 8 11.91 10.76 8.18
C LEU A 8 13.29 10.13 8.12
N ALA A 9 14.00 10.21 6.98
CA ALA A 9 15.35 9.69 6.83
C ALA A 9 16.24 10.62 6.00
N PRO A 10 17.55 10.76 6.31
CA PRO A 10 18.44 11.68 5.59
C PRO A 10 18.55 11.41 4.08
N ALA A 11 18.43 10.16 3.66
CA ALA A 11 18.52 9.78 2.23
C ALA A 11 17.14 9.75 1.53
N SER A 12 16.05 10.09 2.24
CA SER A 12 14.69 10.09 1.69
C SER A 12 14.30 11.41 1.07
N TYR A 13 13.26 11.38 0.25
CA TYR A 13 12.60 12.56 -0.30
C TYR A 13 11.15 12.63 0.20
N LEU A 14 10.57 13.84 0.16
CA LEU A 14 9.25 14.15 0.71
C LEU A 14 8.15 13.20 0.24
N GLY A 15 8.14 12.82 -1.04
CA GLY A 15 7.19 11.87 -1.60
C GLY A 15 7.27 10.47 -0.98
N ALA A 16 8.46 9.97 -0.70
CA ALA A 16 8.66 8.68 -0.05
C ALA A 16 8.13 8.69 1.40
N ASP A 17 8.33 9.79 2.10
CA ASP A 17 7.87 9.94 3.48
C ASP A 17 6.35 10.09 3.56
N ILE A 18 5.77 10.87 2.66
CA ILE A 18 4.31 11.00 2.54
C ILE A 18 3.68 9.64 2.20
N ALA A 19 4.30 8.85 1.32
CA ALA A 19 3.84 7.49 1.03
C ALA A 19 3.81 6.63 2.30
N LEU A 20 4.93 6.56 3.03
CA LEU A 20 5.03 5.74 4.24
C LEU A 20 4.01 6.19 5.31
N VAL A 21 3.95 7.49 5.60
CA VAL A 21 3.01 8.02 6.60
C VAL A 21 1.55 7.78 6.17
N GLY A 22 1.24 8.03 4.90
CA GLY A 22 -0.10 7.79 4.35
C GLY A 22 -0.52 6.33 4.49
N GLU A 23 0.36 5.40 4.13
CA GLU A 23 0.14 3.97 4.28
C GLU A 23 -0.13 3.58 5.75
N LEU A 24 0.68 4.06 6.69
CA LEU A 24 0.50 3.79 8.12
C LEU A 24 -0.81 4.37 8.66
N VAL A 25 -1.19 5.58 8.24
CA VAL A 25 -2.47 6.20 8.60
C VAL A 25 -3.64 5.37 8.07
N PHE A 26 -3.61 4.96 6.80
CA PHE A 26 -4.63 4.09 6.23
C PHE A 26 -4.72 2.75 6.97
N TYR A 27 -3.58 2.16 7.34
CA TYR A 27 -3.56 0.91 8.09
C TYR A 27 -4.19 1.02 9.48
N VAL A 28 -3.93 2.13 10.19
CA VAL A 28 -4.58 2.42 11.48
C VAL A 28 -6.09 2.55 11.30
N LEU A 29 -6.55 3.27 10.25
CA LEU A 29 -7.98 3.41 9.96
C LEU A 29 -8.64 2.07 9.63
N ILE A 30 -7.96 1.19 8.89
CA ILE A 30 -8.43 -0.18 8.62
C ILE A 30 -8.56 -0.96 9.93
N CYS A 31 -7.57 -0.88 10.82
CA CYS A 31 -7.65 -1.53 12.13
C CYS A 31 -8.86 -1.04 12.94
N ILE A 32 -9.13 0.27 12.93
CA ILE A 32 -10.30 0.87 13.58
C ILE A 32 -11.59 0.33 12.94
N ALA A 33 -11.66 0.28 11.61
CA ALA A 33 -12.83 -0.24 10.89
C ALA A 33 -13.07 -1.74 11.20
N VAL A 34 -12.02 -2.56 11.29
CA VAL A 34 -12.10 -3.97 11.70
C VAL A 34 -12.65 -4.09 13.12
N VAL A 35 -12.19 -3.26 14.06
CA VAL A 35 -12.72 -3.24 15.43
C VAL A 35 -14.20 -2.84 15.43
N ALA A 36 -14.60 -1.83 14.67
CA ALA A 36 -15.99 -1.42 14.52
C ALA A 36 -16.86 -2.57 13.97
N GLN A 37 -16.40 -3.24 12.91
CA GLN A 37 -17.04 -4.42 12.33
C GLN A 37 -17.24 -5.53 13.37
N ARG A 38 -16.21 -5.85 14.17
CA ARG A 38 -16.27 -6.88 15.21
C ARG A 38 -17.22 -6.53 16.36
N ARG A 39 -17.47 -5.25 16.60
CA ARG A 39 -18.43 -4.74 17.59
C ARG A 39 -19.85 -4.61 17.03
N GLY A 40 -20.10 -5.02 15.78
CA GLY A 40 -21.40 -4.89 15.11
C GLY A 40 -21.72 -3.48 14.63
N LEU A 41 -20.76 -2.56 14.67
CA LEU A 41 -20.89 -1.16 14.24
C LEU A 41 -20.62 -1.03 12.73
N TYR A 42 -21.42 -1.73 11.92
CA TYR A 42 -21.18 -1.87 10.48
C TYR A 42 -21.20 -0.54 9.72
N HIS A 43 -22.03 0.41 10.14
CA HIS A 43 -22.10 1.72 9.49
C HIS A 43 -20.80 2.53 9.68
N TRP A 44 -20.08 2.34 10.80
CA TRP A 44 -18.78 2.98 11.03
C TRP A 44 -17.69 2.32 10.21
N HIS A 45 -17.71 0.98 10.11
CA HIS A 45 -16.84 0.25 9.19
C HIS A 45 -16.95 0.81 7.77
N ASP A 46 -18.17 0.90 7.23
CA ASP A 46 -18.37 1.30 5.83
C ASP A 46 -17.97 2.75 5.55
N ARG A 47 -18.24 3.66 6.50
CA ARG A 47 -17.87 5.08 6.41
C ARG A 47 -16.37 5.32 6.48
N ILE A 48 -15.62 4.46 7.15
CA ILE A 48 -14.15 4.54 7.23
C ILE A 48 -13.53 3.82 6.03
N GLN A 49 -14.00 2.61 5.72
CA GLN A 49 -13.35 1.75 4.72
C GLN A 49 -13.52 2.28 3.31
N THR A 50 -14.67 2.87 2.97
CA THR A 50 -14.92 3.43 1.63
C THR A 50 -13.91 4.52 1.25
N PRO A 51 -13.72 5.59 2.05
CA PRO A 51 -12.73 6.61 1.72
C PRO A 51 -11.29 6.06 1.81
N VAL A 52 -10.98 5.15 2.73
CA VAL A 52 -9.64 4.55 2.79
C VAL A 52 -9.29 3.85 1.48
N VAL A 53 -10.16 3.00 0.95
CA VAL A 53 -9.91 2.30 -0.32
C VAL A 53 -9.78 3.29 -1.47
N VAL A 54 -10.69 4.27 -1.58
CA VAL A 54 -10.65 5.27 -2.67
C VAL A 54 -9.39 6.15 -2.61
N LEU A 55 -9.01 6.61 -1.42
CA LEU A 55 -7.82 7.42 -1.23
C LEU A 55 -6.54 6.60 -1.41
N ASN A 56 -6.52 5.34 -0.99
CA ASN A 56 -5.39 4.45 -1.21
C ASN A 56 -5.19 4.18 -2.70
N LEU A 57 -6.28 3.95 -3.46
CA LEU A 57 -6.21 3.84 -4.91
C LEU A 57 -5.59 5.09 -5.56
N PHE A 58 -6.00 6.27 -5.12
CA PHE A 58 -5.40 7.53 -5.57
C PHE A 58 -3.90 7.61 -5.20
N PHE A 59 -3.54 7.26 -3.97
CA PHE A 59 -2.14 7.22 -3.50
C PHE A 59 -1.26 6.30 -4.34
N ILE A 60 -1.76 5.11 -4.69
CA ILE A 60 -1.07 4.16 -5.57
C ILE A 60 -0.80 4.81 -6.93
N PHE A 61 -1.80 5.44 -7.56
CA PHE A 61 -1.62 6.05 -8.88
C PHE A 61 -0.73 7.29 -8.87
N VAL A 62 -0.82 8.13 -7.84
CA VAL A 62 -0.13 9.43 -7.81
C VAL A 62 1.27 9.33 -7.22
N ILE A 63 1.46 8.52 -6.17
CA ILE A 63 2.74 8.47 -5.47
C ILE A 63 3.50 7.22 -5.89
N MET A 64 2.90 6.03 -5.76
CA MET A 64 3.63 4.79 -6.02
C MET A 64 4.05 4.65 -7.49
N VAL A 65 3.16 4.88 -8.45
CA VAL A 65 3.49 4.77 -9.88
C VAL A 65 4.51 5.82 -10.32
N LEU A 66 4.40 7.06 -9.81
CA LEU A 66 5.37 8.11 -10.13
C LEU A 66 6.73 7.79 -9.53
N SER A 67 6.81 7.36 -8.27
CA SER A 67 8.05 6.95 -7.62
C SER A 67 8.73 5.78 -8.34
N LEU A 68 7.97 4.74 -8.74
CA LEU A 68 8.53 3.61 -9.48
C LEU A 68 9.11 4.02 -10.84
N ARG A 69 8.50 5.01 -11.51
CA ARG A 69 9.00 5.56 -12.78
C ARG A 69 10.22 6.44 -12.56
N TYR A 70 10.19 7.29 -11.54
CA TYR A 70 11.30 8.19 -11.21
C TYR A 70 12.57 7.40 -10.86
N GLU A 71 12.41 6.30 -10.12
CA GLU A 71 13.52 5.43 -9.69
C GLU A 71 13.87 4.35 -10.73
N ASN A 72 13.27 4.38 -11.93
CA ASN A 72 13.48 3.42 -13.03
C ASN A 72 13.38 1.93 -12.63
N VAL A 73 12.64 1.61 -11.55
CA VAL A 73 12.53 0.26 -10.98
C VAL A 73 12.21 -0.83 -12.01
N PRO A 74 11.25 -0.64 -12.95
CA PRO A 74 10.92 -1.69 -13.90
C PRO A 74 12.09 -2.09 -14.81
N SER A 75 12.92 -1.13 -15.23
CA SER A 75 14.07 -1.41 -16.11
C SER A 75 15.18 -2.10 -15.32
N GLU A 76 15.54 -1.53 -14.17
CA GLU A 76 16.61 -2.06 -13.32
C GLU A 76 16.29 -3.46 -12.79
N PHE A 77 15.02 -3.74 -12.47
CA PHE A 77 14.60 -5.08 -12.06
C PHE A 77 14.76 -6.12 -13.17
N VAL A 78 14.56 -5.75 -14.44
CA VAL A 78 14.78 -6.68 -15.57
C VAL A 78 16.26 -7.04 -15.69
N GLU A 79 17.15 -6.07 -15.45
CA GLU A 79 18.60 -6.29 -15.48
C GLU A 79 19.10 -7.05 -14.24
N ARG A 80 18.51 -6.80 -13.07
CA ARG A 80 18.95 -7.27 -11.76
C ARG A 80 17.80 -7.82 -10.90
N PRO A 81 17.09 -8.88 -11.35
CA PRO A 81 15.82 -9.30 -10.75
C PRO A 81 15.92 -9.87 -9.33
N PHE A 82 17.11 -10.27 -8.90
CA PHE A 82 17.34 -10.87 -7.58
C PHE A 82 18.07 -9.94 -6.61
N GLU A 83 18.37 -8.71 -7.00
CA GLU A 83 18.91 -7.75 -6.05
C GLU A 83 17.85 -7.44 -4.99
N PRO A 84 18.15 -7.64 -3.69
CA PRO A 84 17.16 -7.48 -2.61
C PRO A 84 16.46 -6.12 -2.63
N PHE A 85 17.18 -5.09 -3.08
CA PHE A 85 16.68 -3.73 -3.24
C PHE A 85 15.44 -3.65 -4.15
N TYR A 86 15.46 -4.28 -5.34
CA TYR A 86 14.33 -4.26 -6.27
C TYR A 86 13.28 -5.31 -5.91
N LEU A 87 13.72 -6.48 -5.41
CA LEU A 87 12.83 -7.58 -5.08
C LEU A 87 11.82 -7.18 -3.98
N VAL A 88 12.26 -6.46 -2.95
CA VAL A 88 11.41 -5.99 -1.86
C VAL A 88 10.28 -5.09 -2.37
N VAL A 89 10.58 -4.20 -3.32
CA VAL A 89 9.60 -3.28 -3.92
C VAL A 89 8.62 -4.01 -4.82
N VAL A 90 9.09 -4.96 -5.62
CA VAL A 90 8.22 -5.78 -6.47
C VAL A 90 7.27 -6.61 -5.62
N ILE A 91 7.75 -7.23 -4.54
CA ILE A 91 6.91 -7.98 -3.60
C ILE A 91 5.86 -7.04 -2.96
N HIS A 92 6.28 -5.87 -2.48
CA HIS A 92 5.34 -4.88 -1.94
C HIS A 92 4.29 -4.46 -2.97
N ALA A 93 4.68 -4.14 -4.20
CA ALA A 93 3.78 -3.72 -5.26
C ALA A 93 2.76 -4.82 -5.62
N VAL A 94 3.19 -6.08 -5.72
CA VAL A 94 2.29 -7.22 -5.98
C VAL A 94 1.30 -7.39 -4.83
N LEU A 95 1.77 -7.37 -3.58
CA LEU A 95 0.89 -7.46 -2.41
C LEU A 95 -0.11 -6.30 -2.38
N GLY A 96 0.33 -5.07 -2.68
CA GLY A 96 -0.51 -3.88 -2.74
C GLY A 96 -1.60 -3.98 -3.81
N ILE A 97 -1.25 -4.43 -5.02
CA ILE A 97 -2.22 -4.64 -6.11
C ILE A 97 -3.27 -5.68 -5.71
N VAL A 98 -2.84 -6.81 -5.12
CA VAL A 98 -3.77 -7.85 -4.67
C VAL A 98 -4.64 -7.35 -3.51
N ALA A 99 -4.06 -6.65 -2.53
CA ALA A 99 -4.80 -6.08 -1.40
C ALA A 99 -5.87 -5.09 -1.87
N GLU A 100 -5.49 -4.14 -2.72
CA GLU A 100 -6.38 -3.10 -3.26
C GLU A 100 -7.49 -3.73 -4.11
N GLY A 101 -7.15 -4.69 -4.99
CA GLY A 101 -8.14 -5.41 -5.79
C GLY A 101 -9.16 -6.18 -4.94
N LEU A 102 -8.71 -6.87 -3.89
CA LEU A 102 -9.58 -7.55 -2.94
C LEU A 102 -10.44 -6.55 -2.14
N ALA A 103 -9.89 -5.39 -1.78
CA ALA A 103 -10.61 -4.35 -1.06
C ALA A 103 -11.72 -3.72 -1.91
N ILE A 104 -11.43 -3.40 -3.18
CA ILE A 104 -12.41 -2.93 -4.15
C ILE A 104 -13.51 -3.97 -4.35
N TYR A 105 -13.16 -5.25 -4.51
CA TYR A 105 -14.14 -6.33 -4.59
C TYR A 105 -15.05 -6.34 -3.34
N CYS A 106 -14.47 -6.30 -2.14
CA CYS A 106 -15.22 -6.32 -0.89
C CYS A 106 -16.14 -5.11 -0.75
N LEU A 107 -15.67 -3.93 -1.16
CA LEU A 107 -16.43 -2.68 -1.14
C LEU A 107 -17.64 -2.77 -2.08
N LEU A 108 -17.43 -3.15 -3.34
CA LEU A 108 -18.49 -3.27 -4.34
C LEU A 108 -19.52 -4.36 -3.97
N ALA A 109 -19.06 -5.49 -3.42
CA ALA A 109 -19.93 -6.57 -2.93
C ALA A 109 -20.65 -6.19 -1.63
N GLY A 110 -20.03 -5.35 -0.78
CA GLY A 110 -20.60 -4.77 0.43
C GLY A 110 -21.78 -3.86 0.12
N HIS A 111 -21.56 -2.93 -0.82
CA HIS A 111 -22.55 -1.98 -1.34
C HIS A 111 -23.58 -2.59 -2.30
N LYS A 112 -23.55 -3.91 -2.52
CA LYS A 112 -24.46 -4.65 -3.42
C LYS A 112 -24.40 -4.21 -4.89
N ILE A 113 -23.32 -3.56 -5.30
CA ILE A 113 -23.05 -3.20 -6.70
C ILE A 113 -22.63 -4.45 -7.49
N LEU A 114 -21.80 -5.30 -6.88
CA LEU A 114 -21.42 -6.59 -7.45
C LEU A 114 -22.16 -7.75 -6.76
N PRO A 115 -22.60 -8.77 -7.53
CA PRO A 115 -23.25 -9.94 -6.95
C PRO A 115 -22.24 -10.78 -6.17
N ARG A 116 -22.64 -11.25 -4.98
CA ARG A 116 -21.83 -12.09 -4.09
C ARG A 116 -21.79 -13.54 -4.58
N LYS A 117 -21.17 -13.78 -5.74
CA LYS A 117 -21.13 -15.11 -6.40
C LYS A 117 -20.04 -16.04 -5.87
N ILE A 118 -19.03 -15.51 -5.16
CA ILE A 118 -17.85 -16.27 -4.75
C ILE A 118 -17.74 -16.27 -3.22
N GLY A 119 -18.00 -17.41 -2.59
CA GLY A 119 -17.79 -17.60 -1.15
C GLY A 119 -18.57 -16.65 -0.24
N ARG A 120 -18.24 -16.64 1.05
CA ARG A 120 -18.83 -15.69 2.02
C ARG A 120 -17.97 -14.44 2.08
N LEU A 121 -18.59 -13.26 1.91
CA LEU A 121 -17.89 -11.96 1.93
C LEU A 121 -16.96 -11.77 3.13
N ARG A 122 -17.32 -12.29 4.31
CA ARG A 122 -16.48 -12.23 5.51
C ARG A 122 -15.08 -12.82 5.31
N TYR A 123 -14.95 -13.89 4.52
CA TYR A 123 -13.65 -14.53 4.29
C TYR A 123 -12.79 -13.70 3.36
N TRP A 124 -13.42 -13.06 2.37
CA TRP A 124 -12.74 -12.09 1.51
C TRP A 124 -12.27 -10.88 2.30
N MET A 125 -13.09 -10.33 3.21
CA MET A 125 -12.68 -9.23 4.07
C MET A 125 -11.46 -9.58 4.94
N TRP A 126 -11.42 -10.80 5.51
CA TRP A 126 -10.25 -11.27 6.26
C TRP A 126 -9.03 -11.51 5.37
N ALA A 127 -9.21 -12.08 4.18
CA ALA A 127 -8.13 -12.23 3.21
C ALA A 127 -7.56 -10.86 2.81
N THR A 128 -8.42 -9.89 2.50
CA THR A 128 -8.03 -8.50 2.24
C THR A 128 -7.21 -7.95 3.40
N PHE A 129 -7.68 -8.08 4.64
CA PHE A 129 -6.97 -7.55 5.81
C PHE A 129 -5.58 -8.18 5.99
N ILE A 130 -5.46 -9.49 5.79
CA ILE A 130 -4.17 -10.20 5.90
C ILE A 130 -3.20 -9.75 4.80
N VAL A 131 -3.65 -9.74 3.55
CA VAL A 131 -2.80 -9.34 2.41
C VAL A 131 -2.42 -7.86 2.52
N TRP A 132 -3.35 -6.99 2.94
CA TRP A 132 -3.07 -5.57 3.19
C TRP A 132 -2.03 -5.40 4.30
N THR A 133 -2.17 -6.13 5.40
CA THR A 133 -1.16 -6.10 6.49
C THR A 133 0.21 -6.51 5.97
N ALA A 134 0.29 -7.55 5.14
CA ALA A 134 1.54 -7.96 4.52
C ALA A 134 2.11 -6.88 3.58
N ALA A 135 1.27 -6.21 2.81
CA ALA A 135 1.67 -5.08 1.97
C ALA A 135 2.29 -3.96 2.80
N VAL A 136 1.66 -3.57 3.92
CA VAL A 136 2.16 -2.54 4.84
C VAL A 136 3.50 -2.89 5.46
N VAL A 137 3.66 -4.13 5.93
CA VAL A 137 4.96 -4.60 6.44
C VAL A 137 6.04 -4.49 5.37
N MET A 138 5.71 -4.86 4.13
CA MET A 138 6.64 -4.76 3.00
C MET A 138 6.89 -3.31 2.55
N GLY A 139 5.94 -2.39 2.73
CA GLY A 139 6.12 -0.96 2.45
C GLY A 139 7.08 -0.31 3.43
N VAL A 140 6.91 -0.59 4.73
CA VAL A 140 7.87 -0.22 5.78
C VAL A 140 9.25 -0.82 5.49
N TYR A 141 9.31 -2.09 5.10
CA TYR A 141 10.58 -2.75 4.78
C TYR A 141 11.26 -2.17 3.54
N THR A 142 10.49 -1.81 2.50
CA THR A 142 10.97 -1.07 1.33
C THR A 142 11.63 0.22 1.77
N TYR A 143 10.91 1.04 2.55
CA TYR A 143 11.42 2.31 3.04
C TYR A 143 12.72 2.13 3.83
N TYR A 144 12.78 1.12 4.70
CA TYR A 144 13.96 0.82 5.50
C TYR A 144 15.18 0.43 4.66
N ILE A 145 15.02 -0.54 3.74
CA ILE A 145 16.12 -1.02 2.88
C ILE A 145 16.63 0.11 1.98
N TRP A 146 15.69 0.87 1.42
CA TRP A 146 16.00 1.98 0.55
C TRP A 146 16.67 3.09 1.36
N TYR A 147 15.96 3.77 2.26
CA TYR A 147 16.39 5.06 2.77
C TYR A 147 17.26 5.02 4.04
N ILE A 148 17.40 3.86 4.69
CA ILE A 148 18.15 3.72 5.95
C ILE A 148 19.37 2.80 5.78
N VAL A 149 19.19 1.61 5.20
CA VAL A 149 20.28 0.63 5.05
C VAL A 149 21.18 0.95 3.86
N THR A 150 20.61 1.51 2.80
CA THR A 150 21.34 1.78 1.55
C THR A 150 21.31 3.28 1.24
N PRO A 151 21.96 4.15 2.03
CA PRO A 151 21.91 5.60 1.81
C PRO A 151 22.79 6.06 0.65
N GLU A 152 23.91 5.39 0.35
CA GLU A 152 24.86 5.76 -0.72
C GLU A 152 24.42 5.31 -2.12
N ARG A 153 23.12 5.20 -2.36
CA ARG A 153 22.65 4.82 -3.69
C ARG A 153 23.12 5.89 -4.67
N PRO A 154 23.61 5.51 -5.85
CA PRO A 154 23.54 6.45 -6.94
C PRO A 154 22.05 6.76 -7.09
N HIS A 155 21.63 7.98 -6.74
CA HIS A 155 20.45 8.55 -7.38
C HIS A 155 20.71 8.32 -8.87
N LEU A 156 19.92 7.45 -9.50
CA LEU A 156 20.06 7.17 -10.92
C LEU A 156 19.56 8.42 -11.63
N PHE A 157 20.46 9.41 -11.68
CA PHE A 157 20.44 10.73 -12.32
C PHE A 157 19.07 11.41 -12.47
#